data_AF-A0A958IAP4-F1
#
_entry.id   AF-A0A958IAP4-F1
#
_cell.length_a   1.000
_cell.length_b   1.000
_cell.length_c   1.000
_cell.angle_alpha   90.00
_cell.angle_beta   90.00
_cell.angle_gamma   90.00
#
_symmetry.space_group_name_H-M   'P 1'
#
loop_
_entity.id
_entity.type
_entity.pdbx_description
1 polymer ?
#
loop_
_entity_poly.entity_id
_entity_poly.type
_entity_poly.pdbx_seq_one_letter_code
_entity_poly.pdbx_strand_id
1 'polypeptide(L)'
;PANFDHANTGFPLTGAHIPLDCISCHDQGYVNTPSDCFSCHEPDFTSTTDPDHVANNFSHNCLDCHNTNTWDDADFDHSNTNFPLTGAHIPLDCISCHDQGYVNTPTDCFSCHDTDFNGVTDPNHVANNFSHDCLQCHSTDAWDPANFDHSNTNFPLTGAHIPLDCISCHDQGYVNTPSDCFSCHEPDFTSTTDPDHVANNFSHNCLDCHNTNTWDDADFDHSNTGFPLTGAHIPLDCIACHDQGYQNTPSDCFACHQDNFNNTTNPDHQAAGFPTDCEQCHSTSLWDPSTFDHDNQYFPIYSGQHRNEWNLCSDCHIANNYATFECIFCHEHNRNNEDDNHRGVRNYVYESAACYNCHPDGREGIIPKILIDERLDRVR
;
A
#
# COMPACT_ATOMS: atom_id res chain seq x y z
N PRO A 1 63.27 31.70 30.41
CA PRO A 1 63.61 30.98 31.66
C PRO A 1 63.35 29.48 31.46
N ALA A 2 64.41 28.68 31.33
CA ALA A 2 64.33 27.25 31.06
C ALA A 2 64.16 26.46 32.38
N ASN A 3 63.19 25.54 32.40
CA ASN A 3 62.96 24.47 33.39
C ASN A 3 62.64 24.89 34.84
N PHE A 4 61.70 25.82 35.05
CA PHE A 4 61.00 25.85 36.34
C PHE A 4 59.82 24.87 36.27
N ASP A 5 59.83 23.85 37.14
CA ASP A 5 58.80 22.82 37.19
C ASP A 5 57.87 23.06 38.39
N HIS A 6 56.63 23.44 38.07
CA HIS A 6 55.58 23.71 39.06
C HIS A 6 55.16 22.46 39.85
N ALA A 7 55.51 21.24 39.40
CA ALA A 7 55.26 20.02 40.17
C ALA A 7 56.05 19.98 41.50
N ASN A 8 57.09 20.80 41.64
CA ASN A 8 57.87 20.94 42.87
C ASN A 8 57.35 22.05 43.80
N THR A 9 56.21 22.65 43.47
CA THR A 9 55.58 23.73 44.24
C THR A 9 54.27 23.23 44.88
N GLY A 10 53.65 24.06 45.73
CA GLY A 10 52.32 23.80 46.26
C GLY A 10 51.18 23.98 45.24
N PHE A 11 51.49 24.40 44.01
CA PHE A 11 50.53 24.69 42.95
C PHE A 11 51.00 24.08 41.62
N PRO A 12 50.82 22.76 41.42
CA PRO A 12 51.14 22.12 40.15
C PRO A 12 50.18 22.60 39.06
N LEU A 13 50.72 23.03 37.91
CA LEU A 13 49.91 23.40 36.75
C LEU A 13 49.34 22.14 36.08
N THR A 14 48.05 22.14 35.81
CA THR A 14 47.33 21.05 35.14
C THR A 14 46.54 21.56 33.93
N GLY A 15 46.31 20.65 32.97
CA GLY A 15 45.51 20.92 31.77
C GLY A 15 45.91 22.20 31.02
N ALA A 16 44.95 23.08 30.80
CA ALA A 16 45.07 24.31 30.02
C ALA A 16 46.04 25.35 30.64
N HIS A 17 46.42 25.18 31.91
CA HIS A 17 47.38 26.04 32.59
C HIS A 17 48.84 25.64 32.33
N ILE A 18 49.12 24.40 31.88
CA ILE A 18 50.48 23.90 31.62
C ILE A 18 51.26 24.75 30.60
N PRO A 19 50.69 25.13 29.44
CA PRO A 19 51.44 25.84 28.41
C PRO A 19 51.53 27.37 28.63
N LEU A 20 50.94 27.91 29.72
CA LEU A 20 50.92 29.35 29.93
C LEU A 20 52.32 29.92 30.18
N ASP A 21 52.57 31.10 29.61
CA ASP A 21 53.78 31.87 29.91
C ASP A 21 53.77 32.32 31.38
N CYS A 22 54.94 32.32 32.03
CA CYS A 22 55.04 32.72 33.44
C CYS A 22 54.43 34.11 33.72
N ILE A 23 54.49 35.02 32.75
CA ILE A 23 53.96 36.38 32.91
C ILE A 23 52.43 36.42 33.04
N SER A 24 51.72 35.38 32.57
CA SER A 24 50.26 35.27 32.71
C SER A 24 49.82 35.13 34.16
N CYS A 25 50.68 34.61 35.05
CA CYS A 25 50.38 34.45 36.48
C CYS A 25 51.27 35.32 37.38
N HIS A 26 52.42 35.78 36.87
CA HIS A 26 53.42 36.56 37.62
C HIS A 26 53.57 37.99 37.07
N ASP A 27 52.49 38.59 36.59
CA ASP A 27 52.45 39.96 36.06
C ASP A 27 52.88 41.01 37.11
N GLN A 28 52.57 40.76 38.39
CA GLN A 28 53.00 41.55 39.56
C GLN A 28 54.26 41.01 40.25
N GLY A 29 54.97 40.06 39.63
CA GLY A 29 56.16 39.41 40.17
C GLY A 29 55.91 38.04 40.80
N TYR A 30 56.98 37.44 41.35
CA TYR A 30 57.00 36.02 41.79
C TYR A 30 56.75 35.81 43.29
N VAL A 31 56.43 36.87 44.05
CA VAL A 31 56.20 36.81 45.50
C VAL A 31 54.72 37.02 45.76
N ASN A 32 54.13 36.16 46.59
CA ASN A 32 52.70 36.18 46.94
C ASN A 32 51.74 36.05 45.74
N THR A 33 52.17 35.36 44.67
CA THR A 33 51.24 34.95 43.60
C THR A 33 50.15 34.06 44.21
N PRO A 34 48.85 34.37 43.98
CA PRO A 34 47.76 33.55 44.52
C PRO A 34 47.83 32.11 44.01
N SER A 35 47.31 31.19 44.82
CA SER A 35 47.31 29.74 44.53
C SER A 35 45.92 29.12 44.61
N ASP A 36 44.87 29.92 44.77
CA ASP A 36 43.47 29.52 44.68
C ASP A 36 42.84 30.06 43.40
N CYS A 37 41.88 29.31 42.86
CA CYS A 37 41.24 29.64 41.59
C CYS A 37 40.57 31.03 41.62
N PHE A 38 39.80 31.33 42.66
CA PHE A 38 39.04 32.58 42.76
C PHE A 38 39.94 33.81 42.71
N SER A 39 41.07 33.83 43.44
CA SER A 39 41.94 35.01 43.45
C SER A 39 42.58 35.33 42.08
N CYS A 40 42.75 34.33 41.21
CA CYS A 40 43.23 34.53 39.84
C CYS A 40 42.09 34.83 38.85
N HIS A 41 40.91 34.26 39.09
CA HIS A 41 39.74 34.33 38.22
C HIS A 41 38.60 35.19 38.79
N GLU A 42 38.88 36.11 39.73
CA GLU A 42 37.88 37.00 40.31
C GLU A 42 37.16 37.83 39.23
N PRO A 43 37.85 38.38 38.21
CA PRO A 43 37.17 39.07 37.10
C PRO A 43 36.22 38.15 36.34
N ASP A 44 36.60 36.89 36.10
CA ASP A 44 35.76 35.91 35.38
C ASP A 44 34.55 35.52 36.24
N PHE A 45 34.77 35.21 37.53
CA PHE A 45 33.72 34.89 38.49
C PHE A 45 32.69 36.02 38.60
N THR A 46 33.16 37.27 38.69
CA THR A 46 32.27 38.43 38.87
C THR A 46 31.61 38.93 37.59
N SER A 47 32.13 38.58 36.41
CA SER A 47 31.59 39.00 35.11
C SER A 47 30.71 37.96 34.42
N THR A 48 30.77 36.70 34.84
CA THR A 48 29.92 35.64 34.29
C THR A 48 28.45 35.89 34.63
N THR A 49 27.57 35.76 33.65
CA THR A 49 26.12 35.98 33.81
C THR A 49 25.28 34.71 33.67
N ASP A 50 25.87 33.61 33.21
CA ASP A 50 25.18 32.32 33.05
C ASP A 50 26.13 31.15 33.39
N PRO A 51 26.01 30.57 34.59
CA PRO A 51 25.31 31.12 35.77
C PRO A 51 25.94 32.42 36.29
N ASP A 52 25.13 33.39 36.73
CA ASP A 52 25.65 34.51 37.52
C ASP A 52 26.14 34.02 38.89
N HIS A 53 27.47 33.96 39.05
CA HIS A 53 28.10 33.43 40.26
C HIS A 53 27.78 34.24 41.51
N VAL A 54 27.73 35.57 41.37
CA VAL A 54 27.57 36.51 42.49
C VAL A 54 26.11 36.57 42.92
N ALA A 55 25.19 36.71 41.96
CA ALA A 55 23.76 36.77 42.23
C ALA A 55 23.24 35.47 42.88
N ASN A 56 23.80 34.33 42.48
CA ASN A 56 23.42 33.02 43.02
C ASN A 56 24.26 32.57 44.22
N ASN A 57 25.20 33.40 44.68
CA ASN A 57 26.05 33.14 45.83
C ASN A 57 26.77 31.77 45.73
N PHE A 58 27.32 31.49 44.54
CA PHE A 58 28.09 30.26 44.31
C PHE A 58 29.37 30.26 45.15
N SER A 59 29.79 29.05 45.54
CA SER A 59 31.02 28.85 46.30
C SER A 59 32.25 29.23 45.48
N HIS A 60 33.33 29.65 46.15
CA HIS A 60 34.64 29.83 45.53
C HIS A 60 35.39 28.49 45.34
N ASN A 61 34.76 27.36 45.64
CA ASN A 61 35.26 26.03 45.31
C ASN A 61 35.00 25.75 43.81
N CYS A 62 35.80 26.35 42.93
CA CYS A 62 35.59 26.30 41.48
C CYS A 62 35.52 24.87 40.92
N LEU A 63 36.18 23.91 41.56
CA LEU A 63 36.19 22.50 41.16
C LEU A 63 34.84 21.77 41.34
N ASP A 64 33.85 22.43 41.95
CA ASP A 64 32.49 21.89 42.04
C ASP A 64 31.81 21.87 40.65
N CYS A 65 32.22 22.77 39.73
CA CYS A 65 31.64 22.88 38.39
C CYS A 65 32.69 23.02 37.27
N HIS A 66 33.90 23.49 37.57
CA HIS A 66 34.96 23.71 36.58
C HIS A 66 36.07 22.68 36.73
N ASN A 67 36.76 22.42 35.63
CA ASN A 67 37.99 21.64 35.64
C ASN A 67 39.14 22.46 35.06
N THR A 68 40.35 21.93 35.12
CA THR A 68 41.55 22.62 34.60
C THR A 68 41.94 22.17 33.20
N ASN A 69 41.19 21.22 32.59
CA ASN A 69 41.58 20.56 31.35
C ASN A 69 41.47 21.50 30.15
N THR A 70 40.41 22.29 30.10
CA THR A 70 40.13 23.26 29.03
C THR A 70 39.74 24.62 29.62
N TRP A 71 39.64 25.64 28.75
CA TRP A 71 39.08 26.95 29.10
C TRP A 71 37.59 27.04 28.72
N ASP A 72 36.94 25.88 28.54
CA ASP A 72 35.53 25.82 28.16
C ASP A 72 34.62 26.08 29.38
N ASP A 73 33.31 26.14 29.14
CA ASP A 73 32.29 26.36 30.16
C ASP A 73 32.30 25.30 31.26
N ALA A 74 31.54 25.57 32.32
CA ALA A 74 31.38 24.66 33.44
C ALA A 74 30.96 23.25 32.99
N ASP A 75 31.63 22.24 33.52
CA ASP A 75 31.37 20.81 33.30
C ASP A 75 30.49 20.28 34.44
N PHE A 76 29.27 20.80 34.53
CA PHE A 76 28.30 20.37 35.54
C PHE A 76 27.42 19.23 35.00
N ASP A 77 27.66 18.03 35.53
CA ASP A 77 26.93 16.83 35.13
C ASP A 77 25.59 16.67 35.88
N HIS A 78 24.50 17.01 35.19
CA HIS A 78 23.12 16.88 35.68
C HIS A 78 22.70 15.43 35.98
N SER A 79 23.42 14.40 35.50
CA SER A 79 23.12 13.00 35.81
C SER A 79 23.29 12.66 37.30
N ASN A 80 24.00 13.51 38.04
CA ASN A 80 24.19 13.39 39.49
C ASN A 80 23.11 14.11 40.31
N THR A 81 22.13 14.73 39.64
CA THR A 81 21.02 15.46 40.28
C THR A 81 19.72 14.66 40.25
N ASN A 82 18.67 15.19 40.88
CA ASN A 82 17.32 14.59 40.79
C ASN A 82 16.62 14.88 39.45
N PHE A 83 17.23 15.67 38.56
CA PHE A 83 16.71 15.99 37.24
C PHE A 83 17.79 15.80 36.17
N PRO A 84 18.07 14.55 35.76
CA PRO A 84 18.99 14.29 34.66
C PRO A 84 18.46 14.88 33.34
N LEU A 85 19.27 15.69 32.67
CA LEU A 85 18.93 16.21 31.34
C LEU A 85 18.98 15.08 30.31
N THR A 86 17.93 14.97 29.50
CA THR A 86 17.80 13.95 28.45
C THR A 86 17.29 14.58 27.16
N GLY A 87 17.63 13.94 26.04
CA GLY A 87 17.19 14.35 24.70
C GLY A 87 17.41 15.83 24.40
N ALA A 88 16.36 16.52 23.99
CA ALA A 88 16.34 17.93 23.59
C ALA A 88 16.72 18.91 24.72
N HIS A 89 16.73 18.46 25.98
CA HIS A 89 17.10 19.30 27.13
C HIS A 89 18.61 19.31 27.41
N ILE A 90 19.39 18.39 26.83
CA ILE A 90 20.84 18.29 27.07
C ILE A 90 21.62 19.56 26.67
N PRO A 91 21.39 20.16 25.49
CA PRO A 91 22.21 21.27 25.02
C PRO A 91 21.71 22.65 25.48
N LEU A 92 20.78 22.71 26.45
CA LEU A 92 20.22 23.99 26.90
C LEU A 92 21.18 24.72 27.83
N ASP A 93 21.25 26.05 27.67
CA ASP A 93 21.96 26.94 28.59
C ASP A 93 21.30 26.90 29.97
N CYS A 94 22.09 27.04 31.05
CA CYS A 94 21.60 26.91 32.42
C CYS A 94 20.46 27.89 32.72
N ILE A 95 20.54 29.13 32.22
CA ILE A 95 19.51 30.16 32.39
C ILE A 95 18.17 29.79 31.75
N SER A 96 18.13 28.85 30.80
CA SER A 96 16.88 28.39 30.17
C SER A 96 15.96 27.70 31.18
N CYS A 97 16.52 27.12 32.24
CA CYS A 97 15.77 26.45 33.31
C CYS A 97 15.89 27.18 34.66
N HIS A 98 16.98 27.93 34.87
CA HIS A 98 17.29 28.61 36.12
C HIS A 98 17.08 30.14 36.04
N ASP A 99 16.11 30.60 35.24
CA ASP A 99 15.78 32.02 35.06
C ASP A 99 15.34 32.72 36.36
N GLN A 100 14.71 31.97 37.27
CA GLN A 100 14.35 32.40 38.63
C GLN A 100 15.38 31.99 39.70
N GLY A 101 16.56 31.53 39.28
CA GLY A 101 17.66 31.09 40.13
C GLY A 101 17.80 29.56 40.25
N TYR A 102 18.82 29.15 41.01
CA TYR A 102 19.30 27.75 41.09
C TYR A 102 18.75 26.96 42.30
N VAL A 103 17.80 27.53 43.03
CA VAL A 103 17.20 26.90 44.23
C VAL A 103 15.72 26.65 43.98
N ASN A 104 15.26 25.44 44.29
CA ASN A 104 13.87 24.99 44.09
C ASN A 104 13.37 25.12 42.64
N THR A 105 14.26 24.97 41.66
CA THR A 105 13.88 24.86 40.25
C THR A 105 12.90 23.69 40.09
N PRO A 106 11.73 23.91 39.44
CA PRO A 106 10.76 22.86 39.22
C PRO A 106 11.35 21.67 38.47
N THR A 107 10.83 20.47 38.74
CA THR A 107 11.29 19.21 38.11
C THR A 107 10.16 18.45 37.43
N ASP A 108 8.92 18.90 37.57
CA ASP A 108 7.79 18.40 36.79
C ASP A 108 7.67 19.17 35.46
N CYS A 109 7.29 18.45 34.40
CA CYS A 109 7.23 19.01 33.05
C CYS A 109 6.26 20.19 32.97
N PHE A 110 5.09 20.07 33.59
CA PHE A 110 4.03 21.09 33.50
C PHE A 110 4.46 22.44 34.07
N SER A 111 5.20 22.49 35.18
CA SER A 111 5.62 23.76 35.78
C SER A 111 6.54 24.60 34.87
N CYS A 112 7.29 23.96 33.98
CA CYS A 112 8.10 24.65 32.97
C CYS A 112 7.34 24.87 31.65
N HIS A 113 6.51 23.91 31.26
CA HIS A 113 5.77 23.91 29.99
C HIS A 113 4.30 24.30 30.15
N ASP A 114 3.96 25.14 31.12
CA ASP A 114 2.57 25.53 31.38
C ASP A 114 1.97 26.30 30.19
N THR A 115 2.79 27.12 29.56
CA THR A 115 2.42 27.97 28.43
C THR A 115 2.25 27.11 27.18
N ASP A 116 3.09 26.09 26.98
CA ASP A 116 2.94 25.12 25.91
C ASP A 116 1.68 24.27 26.12
N PHE A 117 1.47 23.74 27.32
CA PHE A 117 0.29 22.93 27.67
C PHE A 117 -1.01 23.71 27.42
N ASN A 118 -1.07 24.98 27.84
CA ASN A 118 -2.23 25.83 27.67
C ASN A 118 -2.39 26.41 26.25
N GLY A 119 -1.31 26.45 25.46
CA GLY A 119 -1.23 27.11 24.16
C GLY A 119 -1.54 26.22 22.96
N VAL A 120 -1.36 24.89 23.09
CA VAL A 120 -1.62 23.95 21.99
C VAL A 120 -3.12 23.77 21.76
N THR A 121 -3.53 23.77 20.49
CA THR A 121 -4.92 23.59 20.07
C THR A 121 -5.24 22.21 19.49
N ASP A 122 -4.22 21.44 19.11
CA ASP A 122 -4.37 20.10 18.58
C ASP A 122 -3.24 19.18 19.07
N PRO A 123 -3.51 18.26 20.02
CA PRO A 123 -4.71 18.23 20.86
C PRO A 123 -4.81 19.45 21.78
N ASN A 124 -6.00 20.03 21.97
CA ASN A 124 -6.17 21.04 23.02
C ASN A 124 -6.16 20.37 24.40
N HIS A 125 -5.06 20.49 25.15
CA HIS A 125 -4.91 19.82 26.44
C HIS A 125 -5.94 20.27 27.48
N VAL A 126 -6.23 21.56 27.54
CA VAL A 126 -7.14 22.15 28.53
C VAL A 126 -8.58 21.76 28.24
N ALA A 127 -9.03 21.90 26.98
CA ALA A 127 -10.38 21.58 26.57
C ALA A 127 -10.70 20.08 26.75
N ASN A 128 -9.67 19.22 26.62
CA ASN A 128 -9.79 17.78 26.78
C ASN A 128 -9.44 17.28 28.18
N ASN A 129 -9.11 18.20 29.11
CA ASN A 129 -8.75 17.88 30.50
C ASN A 129 -7.66 16.79 30.59
N PHE A 130 -6.61 16.92 29.78
CA PHE A 130 -5.48 16.01 29.85
C PHE A 130 -4.73 16.14 31.17
N SER A 131 -4.14 15.01 31.58
CA SER A 131 -3.27 14.92 32.74
C SER A 131 -2.01 15.76 32.55
N HIS A 132 -1.41 16.22 33.64
CA HIS A 132 -0.05 16.79 33.63
C HIS A 132 1.05 15.72 33.65
N ASP A 133 0.67 14.44 33.53
CA ASP A 133 1.58 13.32 33.29
C ASP A 133 2.00 13.30 31.81
N CYS A 134 2.88 14.23 31.43
CA CYS A 134 3.25 14.51 30.04
C CYS A 134 3.84 13.29 29.32
N LEU A 135 4.49 12.38 30.06
CA LEU A 135 5.14 11.18 29.51
C LEU A 135 4.15 10.14 28.96
N GLN A 136 2.85 10.37 29.10
CA GLN A 136 1.82 9.56 28.44
C GLN A 136 1.83 9.74 26.92
N CYS A 137 2.25 10.91 26.43
CA CYS A 137 2.27 11.23 24.99
C CYS A 137 3.59 11.87 24.53
N HIS A 138 4.36 12.49 25.42
CA HIS A 138 5.60 13.18 25.10
C HIS A 138 6.82 12.38 25.56
N SER A 139 7.92 12.54 24.85
CA SER A 139 9.25 12.15 25.33
C SER A 139 10.15 13.37 25.42
N THR A 140 11.31 13.21 26.06
CA THR A 140 12.31 14.29 26.09
C THR A 140 13.19 14.31 24.85
N ASP A 141 13.04 13.37 23.92
CA ASP A 141 13.95 13.18 22.77
C ASP A 141 13.91 14.36 21.79
N ALA A 142 12.73 14.94 21.58
CA ALA A 142 12.50 16.06 20.68
C ALA A 142 11.37 16.96 21.22
N TRP A 143 11.33 18.22 20.79
CA TRP A 143 10.26 19.16 21.15
C TRP A 143 8.93 18.87 20.44
N ASP A 144 8.98 18.30 19.24
CA ASP A 144 7.84 17.94 18.40
C ASP A 144 8.22 16.75 17.50
N PRO A 145 7.30 15.81 17.19
CA PRO A 145 5.92 15.75 17.67
C PRO A 145 5.78 14.98 18.99
N ALA A 146 4.62 15.11 19.63
CA ALA A 146 4.19 14.11 20.60
C ALA A 146 3.98 12.76 19.90
N ASN A 147 4.27 11.66 20.58
CA ASN A 147 4.06 10.32 20.04
C ASN A 147 3.10 9.56 20.95
N PHE A 148 1.85 9.41 20.50
CA PHE A 148 0.87 8.56 21.16
C PHE A 148 0.63 7.30 20.32
N ASP A 149 1.00 6.15 20.88
CA ASP A 149 0.88 4.86 20.21
C ASP A 149 -0.52 4.25 20.42
N HIS A 150 -1.37 4.40 19.39
CA HIS A 150 -2.71 3.81 19.37
C HIS A 150 -2.73 2.29 19.43
N SER A 151 -1.61 1.59 19.18
CA SER A 151 -1.55 0.12 19.28
C SER A 151 -1.80 -0.41 20.69
N ASN A 152 -1.65 0.45 21.71
CA ASN A 152 -1.93 0.13 23.11
C ASN A 152 -3.38 0.45 23.53
N THR A 153 -4.21 0.91 22.60
CA THR A 153 -5.63 1.24 22.84
C THR A 153 -6.55 0.14 22.33
N ASN A 154 -7.85 0.25 22.61
CA ASN A 154 -8.86 -0.64 22.05
C ASN A 154 -9.14 -0.39 20.55
N PHE A 155 -8.57 0.67 19.97
CA PHE A 155 -8.72 1.01 18.56
C PHE A 155 -7.35 1.30 17.92
N PRO A 156 -6.57 0.25 17.60
CA PRO A 156 -5.31 0.42 16.89
C PRO A 156 -5.54 1.01 15.49
N LEU A 157 -4.85 2.11 15.19
CA LEU A 157 -4.86 2.67 13.85
C LEU A 157 -4.10 1.75 12.89
N THR A 158 -4.67 1.52 11.71
CA THR A 158 -4.08 0.66 10.67
C THR A 158 -4.17 1.34 9.30
N GLY A 159 -3.22 1.00 8.42
CA GLY A 159 -3.17 1.48 7.05
C GLY A 159 -3.29 3.01 6.92
N ALA A 160 -4.25 3.46 6.12
CA ALA A 160 -4.47 4.86 5.78
C ALA A 160 -4.92 5.74 6.97
N HIS A 161 -5.30 5.13 8.11
CA HIS A 161 -5.67 5.85 9.32
C HIS A 161 -4.46 6.21 10.21
N ILE A 162 -3.29 5.57 10.03
CA ILE A 162 -2.10 5.79 10.86
C ILE A 162 -1.62 7.25 10.87
N PRO A 163 -1.52 7.95 9.71
CA PRO A 163 -0.94 9.29 9.68
C PRO A 163 -1.96 10.41 9.94
N LEU A 164 -3.19 10.09 10.38
CA LEU A 164 -4.21 11.10 10.62
C LEU A 164 -3.91 11.94 11.86
N ASP A 165 -4.20 13.23 11.77
CA ASP A 165 -4.15 14.14 12.92
C ASP A 165 -5.21 13.73 13.94
N CYS A 166 -4.90 13.89 15.24
CA CYS A 166 -5.79 13.46 16.32
C CYS A 166 -7.19 14.08 16.21
N ILE A 167 -7.28 15.35 15.81
CA ILE A 167 -8.55 16.07 15.63
C ILE A 167 -9.44 15.47 14.54
N SER A 168 -8.89 14.69 13.60
CA SER A 168 -9.67 14.02 12.56
C SER A 168 -10.67 13.01 13.14
N CYS A 169 -10.35 12.45 14.32
CA CYS A 169 -11.22 11.50 15.04
C CYS A 169 -11.75 12.06 16.36
N HIS A 170 -11.01 12.99 16.99
CA HIS A 170 -11.32 13.57 18.29
C HIS A 170 -11.87 15.00 18.19
N ASP A 171 -12.64 15.30 17.14
CA ASP A 171 -13.24 16.62 16.89
C ASP A 171 -14.23 17.04 17.99
N GLN A 172 -14.92 16.07 18.59
CA GLN A 172 -15.81 16.24 19.75
C GLN A 172 -15.12 15.90 21.09
N GLY A 173 -13.79 15.75 21.08
CA GLY A 173 -12.95 15.40 22.23
C GLY A 173 -12.53 13.93 22.30
N TYR A 174 -11.82 13.57 23.37
CA TYR A 174 -11.15 12.26 23.53
C TYR A 174 -11.95 11.24 24.36
N VAL A 175 -13.19 11.56 24.72
CA VAL A 175 -14.07 10.68 25.49
C VAL A 175 -15.21 10.19 24.59
N ASN A 176 -15.48 8.89 24.61
CA ASN A 176 -16.54 8.25 23.80
C ASN A 176 -16.38 8.46 22.28
N THR A 177 -15.16 8.65 21.79
CA THR A 177 -14.88 8.62 20.35
C THR A 177 -15.32 7.26 19.80
N PRO A 178 -16.17 7.23 18.73
CA PRO A 178 -16.61 5.99 18.14
C PRO A 178 -15.43 5.12 17.69
N SER A 179 -15.61 3.80 17.78
CA SER A 179 -14.58 2.81 17.39
C SER A 179 -15.10 1.80 16.36
N ASP A 180 -16.32 2.00 15.86
CA ASP A 180 -16.86 1.28 14.72
C ASP A 180 -16.75 2.13 13.46
N CYS A 181 -16.50 1.48 12.32
CA CYS A 181 -16.28 2.16 11.05
C CYS A 181 -17.49 3.01 10.64
N PHE A 182 -18.70 2.48 10.81
CA PHE A 182 -19.93 3.12 10.36
C PHE A 182 -20.18 4.44 11.08
N SER A 183 -19.96 4.55 12.38
CA SER A 183 -20.22 5.80 13.11
C SER A 183 -19.41 6.99 12.59
N CYS A 184 -18.20 6.76 12.07
CA CYS A 184 -17.40 7.82 11.45
C CYS A 184 -17.71 7.97 9.96
N HIS A 185 -17.94 6.86 9.26
CA HIS A 185 -18.16 6.80 7.82
C HIS A 185 -19.64 6.72 7.43
N GLU A 186 -20.58 7.10 8.29
CA GLU A 186 -22.01 7.14 7.97
C GLU A 186 -22.29 8.04 6.76
N PRO A 187 -21.67 9.25 6.63
CA PRO A 187 -21.83 10.07 5.44
C PRO A 187 -21.35 9.37 4.17
N ASP A 188 -20.22 8.66 4.23
CA ASP A 188 -19.70 7.91 3.08
C ASP A 188 -20.65 6.74 2.75
N PHE A 189 -21.02 5.94 3.75
CA PHE A 189 -21.92 4.81 3.60
C PHE A 189 -23.26 5.20 2.96
N THR A 190 -23.84 6.32 3.38
CA THR A 190 -25.15 6.79 2.90
C THR A 190 -25.11 7.54 1.59
N SER A 191 -23.94 8.02 1.15
CA SER A 191 -23.77 8.78 -0.09
C SER A 191 -23.24 7.96 -1.27
N THR A 192 -22.63 6.80 -1.02
CA THR A 192 -22.18 5.88 -2.07
C THR A 192 -23.36 5.41 -2.92
N THR A 193 -23.22 5.47 -4.24
CA THR A 193 -24.23 5.02 -5.22
C THR A 193 -23.80 3.80 -6.03
N ASP A 194 -22.52 3.44 -5.98
CA ASP A 194 -21.96 2.30 -6.71
C ASP A 194 -20.94 1.53 -5.85
N PRO A 195 -21.34 0.38 -5.27
CA PRO A 195 -22.74 0.03 -5.02
C PRO A 195 -23.46 0.97 -4.05
N ASP A 196 -24.74 1.23 -4.29
CA ASP A 196 -25.58 1.88 -3.30
C ASP A 196 -25.76 0.99 -2.07
N HIS A 197 -25.06 1.32 -0.97
CA HIS A 197 -25.06 0.51 0.24
C HIS A 197 -26.42 0.46 0.92
N VAL A 198 -27.17 1.57 0.88
CA VAL A 198 -28.47 1.72 1.55
C VAL A 198 -29.54 0.98 0.76
N ALA A 199 -29.61 1.17 -0.55
CA ALA A 199 -30.58 0.49 -1.42
C ALA A 199 -30.38 -1.03 -1.43
N ASN A 200 -29.13 -1.49 -1.28
CA ASN A 200 -28.80 -2.91 -1.20
C ASN A 200 -28.83 -3.49 0.23
N ASN A 201 -29.11 -2.66 1.24
CA ASN A 201 -29.18 -3.06 2.64
C ASN A 201 -27.91 -3.82 3.09
N PHE A 202 -26.74 -3.28 2.73
CA PHE A 202 -25.48 -3.87 3.16
C PHE A 202 -25.27 -3.73 4.67
N SER A 203 -24.46 -4.66 5.20
CA SER A 203 -24.12 -4.66 6.62
C SER A 203 -23.17 -3.50 6.94
N HIS A 204 -23.13 -3.07 8.20
CA HIS A 204 -22.13 -2.11 8.69
C HIS A 204 -20.79 -2.77 9.03
N ASN A 205 -20.61 -4.07 8.73
CA ASN A 205 -19.32 -4.73 8.84
C ASN A 205 -18.50 -4.39 7.59
N CYS A 206 -17.93 -3.20 7.56
CA CYS A 206 -17.23 -2.65 6.38
C CYS A 206 -16.13 -3.59 5.86
N LEU A 207 -15.49 -4.35 6.75
CA LEU A 207 -14.42 -5.31 6.42
C LEU A 207 -14.88 -6.53 5.60
N ASP A 208 -16.19 -6.68 5.36
CA ASP A 208 -16.70 -7.68 4.42
C ASP A 208 -16.27 -7.38 2.97
N CYS A 209 -16.05 -6.10 2.64
CA CYS A 209 -15.65 -5.65 1.29
C CYS A 209 -14.50 -4.63 1.29
N HIS A 210 -14.34 -3.84 2.35
CA HIS A 210 -13.31 -2.81 2.45
C HIS A 210 -12.13 -3.28 3.32
N ASN A 211 -11.02 -2.56 3.21
CA ASN A 211 -9.88 -2.72 4.11
C ASN A 211 -9.40 -1.34 4.55
N THR A 212 -8.47 -1.31 5.51
CA THR A 212 -7.94 -0.04 6.04
C THR A 212 -6.66 0.42 5.34
N ASN A 213 -6.13 -0.35 4.37
CA ASN A 213 -4.81 -0.08 3.78
C ASN A 213 -4.78 1.22 2.98
N THR A 214 -5.86 1.49 2.26
CA THR A 214 -6.01 2.60 1.30
C THR A 214 -7.42 3.20 1.40
N TRP A 215 -7.59 4.43 0.94
CA TRP A 215 -8.92 5.05 0.75
C TRP A 215 -9.57 4.71 -0.60
N ASP A 216 -9.00 3.72 -1.31
CA ASP A 216 -9.47 3.24 -2.62
C ASP A 216 -10.75 2.40 -2.49
N ASP A 217 -11.29 1.99 -3.65
CA ASP A 217 -12.51 1.20 -3.76
C ASP A 217 -12.45 -0.13 -2.99
N ALA A 218 -13.64 -0.70 -2.74
CA ALA A 218 -13.78 -1.99 -2.07
C ALA A 218 -13.00 -3.10 -2.81
N ASP A 219 -12.33 -3.95 -2.04
CA ASP A 219 -11.63 -5.14 -2.53
C ASP A 219 -12.50 -6.37 -2.25
N PHE A 220 -13.57 -6.51 -3.03
CA PHE A 220 -14.48 -7.65 -2.91
C PHE A 220 -14.03 -8.82 -3.79
N ASP A 221 -13.49 -9.85 -3.15
CA ASP A 221 -13.01 -11.05 -3.83
C ASP A 221 -14.16 -12.04 -4.15
N HIS A 222 -14.57 -12.04 -5.42
CA HIS A 222 -15.56 -12.97 -5.97
C HIS A 222 -15.15 -14.45 -5.88
N SER A 223 -13.86 -14.77 -5.65
CA SER A 223 -13.39 -16.15 -5.52
C SER A 223 -13.99 -16.87 -4.29
N ASN A 224 -14.47 -16.10 -3.31
CA ASN A 224 -15.15 -16.62 -2.12
C ASN A 224 -16.66 -16.78 -2.32
N THR A 225 -17.19 -16.48 -3.50
CA THR A 225 -18.61 -16.61 -3.85
C THR A 225 -18.86 -17.87 -4.68
N GLY A 226 -20.14 -18.13 -4.98
CA GLY A 226 -20.52 -19.19 -5.93
C GLY A 226 -20.18 -18.87 -7.39
N PHE A 227 -19.69 -17.65 -7.69
CA PHE A 227 -19.40 -17.20 -9.04
C PHE A 227 -18.05 -16.45 -9.10
N PRO A 228 -16.92 -17.18 -9.13
CA PRO A 228 -15.60 -16.57 -9.30
C PRO A 228 -15.46 -15.89 -10.66
N LEU A 229 -15.10 -14.60 -10.66
CA LEU A 229 -14.84 -13.88 -11.91
C LEU A 229 -13.55 -14.41 -12.57
N THR A 230 -13.62 -14.66 -13.88
CA THR A 230 -12.48 -15.16 -14.66
C THR A 230 -12.34 -14.43 -15.99
N GLY A 231 -11.10 -14.36 -16.49
CA GLY A 231 -10.77 -13.75 -17.78
C GLY A 231 -11.30 -12.33 -17.94
N ALA A 232 -12.06 -12.09 -19.01
CA ALA A 232 -12.59 -10.80 -19.40
C ALA A 232 -13.61 -10.20 -18.41
N HIS A 233 -14.12 -11.00 -17.47
CA HIS A 233 -15.06 -10.55 -16.43
C HIS A 233 -14.36 -9.96 -15.20
N ILE A 234 -13.05 -10.22 -15.00
CA ILE A 234 -12.31 -9.76 -13.81
C ILE A 234 -12.33 -8.22 -13.65
N PRO A 235 -12.09 -7.41 -14.70
CA PRO A 235 -11.98 -5.97 -14.54
C PRO A 235 -13.33 -5.23 -14.68
N LEU A 236 -14.46 -5.94 -14.63
CA LEU A 236 -15.76 -5.29 -14.77
C LEU A 236 -16.18 -4.61 -13.47
N ASP A 237 -16.78 -3.43 -13.61
CA ASP A 237 -17.45 -2.76 -12.51
C ASP A 237 -18.62 -3.62 -12.01
N CYS A 238 -18.91 -3.57 -10.71
CA CYS A 238 -19.96 -4.41 -10.13
C CYS A 238 -21.33 -4.19 -10.80
N ILE A 239 -21.65 -2.95 -11.18
CA ILE A 239 -22.91 -2.59 -11.83
C ILE A 239 -23.09 -3.24 -13.21
N ALA A 240 -22.03 -3.72 -13.85
CA ALA A 240 -22.12 -4.45 -15.11
C ALA A 240 -22.90 -5.77 -14.96
N CYS A 241 -22.88 -6.36 -13.76
CA CYS A 241 -23.60 -7.60 -13.43
C CYS A 241 -24.76 -7.36 -12.44
N HIS A 242 -24.64 -6.35 -11.58
CA HIS A 242 -25.58 -6.05 -10.49
C HIS A 242 -26.49 -4.86 -10.80
N ASP A 243 -26.85 -4.65 -12.07
CA ASP A 243 -27.69 -3.54 -12.53
C ASP A 243 -29.10 -3.55 -11.92
N GLN A 244 -29.62 -4.72 -11.57
CA GLN A 244 -30.87 -4.93 -10.84
C GLN A 244 -30.67 -5.16 -9.33
N GLY A 245 -29.48 -4.84 -8.82
CA GLY A 245 -29.07 -5.05 -7.43
C GLY A 245 -28.27 -6.34 -7.20
N TYR A 246 -27.92 -6.58 -5.93
CA TYR A 246 -26.98 -7.64 -5.53
C TYR A 246 -27.65 -8.95 -5.11
N GLN A 247 -28.99 -8.96 -5.07
CA GLN A 247 -29.76 -10.14 -4.70
C GLN A 247 -30.20 -10.91 -5.95
N ASN A 248 -29.98 -12.22 -5.97
CA ASN A 248 -30.38 -13.11 -7.07
C ASN A 248 -29.77 -12.73 -8.44
N THR A 249 -28.59 -12.11 -8.46
CA THR A 249 -27.84 -11.90 -9.70
C THR A 249 -27.60 -13.25 -10.38
N PRO A 250 -28.00 -13.42 -11.66
CA PRO A 250 -27.85 -14.69 -12.34
C PRO A 250 -26.38 -15.12 -12.44
N SER A 251 -26.12 -16.41 -12.28
CA SER A 251 -24.81 -17.03 -12.49
C SER A 251 -24.73 -17.82 -13.80
N ASP A 252 -25.84 -17.96 -14.52
CA ASP A 252 -25.90 -18.71 -15.76
C ASP A 252 -25.53 -17.81 -16.95
N CYS A 253 -24.59 -18.26 -17.79
CA CYS A 253 -24.07 -17.48 -18.93
C CYS A 253 -25.20 -16.90 -19.81
N PHE A 254 -26.19 -17.73 -20.15
CA PHE A 254 -27.30 -17.32 -21.01
C PHE A 254 -28.20 -16.26 -20.36
N ALA A 255 -28.33 -16.23 -19.03
CA ALA A 255 -29.18 -15.23 -18.37
C ALA A 255 -28.62 -13.81 -18.54
N CYS A 256 -27.29 -13.66 -18.53
CA CYS A 256 -26.64 -12.36 -18.75
C CYS A 256 -26.40 -12.08 -20.25
N HIS A 257 -26.12 -13.11 -21.04
CA HIS A 257 -25.78 -12.98 -22.46
C HIS A 257 -26.91 -13.38 -23.40
N GLN A 258 -28.17 -13.33 -22.94
CA GLN A 258 -29.33 -13.69 -23.74
C GLN A 258 -29.41 -12.83 -25.01
N ASP A 259 -29.18 -11.53 -24.90
CA ASP A 259 -29.20 -10.62 -26.05
C ASP A 259 -28.06 -10.91 -27.01
N ASN A 260 -26.86 -11.23 -26.52
CA ASN A 260 -25.74 -11.64 -27.37
C ASN A 260 -26.07 -12.93 -28.12
N PHE A 261 -26.58 -13.94 -27.42
CA PHE A 261 -27.01 -15.21 -28.03
C PHE A 261 -28.07 -14.99 -29.11
N ASN A 262 -29.09 -14.18 -28.79
CA ASN A 262 -30.22 -13.93 -29.68
C ASN A 262 -29.86 -13.12 -30.93
N ASN A 263 -28.93 -12.16 -30.79
CA ASN A 263 -28.56 -11.23 -31.86
C ASN A 263 -27.35 -11.69 -32.69
N THR A 264 -26.68 -12.77 -32.31
CA THR A 264 -25.57 -13.32 -33.12
C THR A 264 -26.12 -13.89 -34.43
N THR A 265 -25.48 -13.54 -35.54
CA THR A 265 -25.89 -13.97 -36.89
C THR A 265 -24.87 -14.88 -37.58
N ASN A 266 -23.68 -15.05 -37.00
CA ASN A 266 -22.62 -15.90 -37.56
C ASN A 266 -21.79 -16.58 -36.47
N PRO A 267 -22.06 -17.85 -36.14
CA PRO A 267 -23.25 -18.59 -36.54
C PRO A 267 -24.53 -18.07 -35.84
N ASP A 268 -25.70 -18.15 -36.50
CA ASP A 268 -26.97 -17.78 -35.86
C ASP A 268 -27.38 -18.85 -34.84
N HIS A 269 -27.22 -18.54 -33.55
CA HIS A 269 -27.47 -19.52 -32.49
C HIS A 269 -28.93 -19.95 -32.40
N GLN A 270 -29.87 -19.02 -32.59
CA GLN A 270 -31.30 -19.32 -32.50
C GLN A 270 -31.77 -20.16 -33.68
N ALA A 271 -31.42 -19.75 -34.90
CA ALA A 271 -31.82 -20.47 -36.10
C ALA A 271 -31.19 -21.86 -36.20
N ALA A 272 -29.97 -22.02 -35.67
CA ALA A 272 -29.28 -23.31 -35.60
C ALA A 272 -29.77 -24.21 -34.46
N GLY A 273 -30.47 -23.66 -33.48
CA GLY A 273 -30.89 -24.38 -32.28
C GLY A 273 -29.74 -24.80 -31.38
N PHE A 274 -28.70 -23.96 -31.27
CA PHE A 274 -27.57 -24.24 -30.37
C PHE A 274 -28.01 -24.26 -28.89
N PRO A 275 -27.38 -25.10 -28.04
CA PRO A 275 -27.69 -25.13 -26.62
C PRO A 275 -27.17 -23.87 -25.90
N THR A 276 -27.67 -23.64 -24.70
CA THR A 276 -27.22 -22.56 -23.80
C THR A 276 -26.02 -22.97 -22.94
N ASP A 277 -25.43 -24.14 -23.19
CA ASP A 277 -24.16 -24.59 -22.60
C ASP A 277 -22.99 -23.87 -23.29
N CYS A 278 -22.86 -22.56 -23.02
CA CYS A 278 -21.95 -21.66 -23.74
C CYS A 278 -20.50 -22.16 -23.76
N GLU A 279 -20.07 -22.82 -22.69
CA GLU A 279 -18.71 -23.33 -22.48
C GLU A 279 -18.25 -24.39 -23.49
N GLN A 280 -19.18 -24.96 -24.27
CA GLN A 280 -18.83 -25.86 -25.37
C GLN A 280 -18.04 -25.16 -26.49
N CYS A 281 -18.27 -23.86 -26.65
CA CYS A 281 -17.68 -23.05 -27.72
C CYS A 281 -16.98 -21.80 -27.19
N HIS A 282 -17.48 -21.19 -26.12
CA HIS A 282 -16.98 -19.95 -25.56
C HIS A 282 -16.17 -20.21 -24.28
N SER A 283 -15.27 -19.29 -23.96
CA SER A 283 -14.60 -19.26 -22.67
C SER A 283 -14.71 -17.85 -22.09
N THR A 284 -14.44 -17.71 -20.80
CA THR A 284 -14.40 -16.40 -20.16
C THR A 284 -13.13 -15.62 -20.47
N SER A 285 -12.14 -16.21 -21.16
CA SER A 285 -10.81 -15.61 -21.36
C SER A 285 -10.83 -14.31 -22.17
N LEU A 286 -11.68 -14.25 -23.21
CA LEU A 286 -11.86 -13.11 -24.11
C LEU A 286 -13.33 -13.00 -24.49
N TRP A 287 -13.79 -11.80 -24.86
CA TRP A 287 -15.14 -11.58 -25.36
C TRP A 287 -15.36 -12.16 -26.76
N ASP A 288 -14.33 -12.13 -27.61
CA ASP A 288 -14.31 -12.60 -29.00
C ASP A 288 -12.85 -12.91 -29.41
N PRO A 289 -12.57 -13.95 -30.22
CA PRO A 289 -13.47 -14.98 -30.76
C PRO A 289 -13.81 -16.10 -29.77
N SER A 290 -14.76 -16.95 -30.16
CA SER A 290 -15.02 -18.20 -29.46
C SER A 290 -13.78 -19.11 -29.46
N THR A 291 -13.70 -20.02 -28.50
CA THR A 291 -12.63 -21.03 -28.39
C THR A 291 -12.96 -22.32 -29.15
N PHE A 292 -13.95 -22.29 -30.04
CA PHE A 292 -14.39 -23.46 -30.79
C PHE A 292 -13.30 -23.95 -31.76
N ASP A 293 -12.84 -25.18 -31.55
CA ASP A 293 -11.79 -25.79 -32.34
C ASP A 293 -12.36 -26.56 -33.53
N HIS A 294 -12.49 -25.89 -34.66
CA HIS A 294 -12.99 -26.51 -35.88
C HIS A 294 -11.98 -27.48 -36.52
N ASP A 295 -10.68 -27.17 -36.49
CA ASP A 295 -9.67 -27.93 -37.25
C ASP A 295 -9.33 -29.29 -36.64
N ASN A 296 -9.38 -29.42 -35.30
CA ASN A 296 -9.13 -30.71 -34.66
C ASN A 296 -10.39 -31.57 -34.54
N GLN A 297 -11.57 -30.95 -34.50
CA GLN A 297 -12.84 -31.67 -34.34
C GLN A 297 -13.53 -32.00 -35.68
N TYR A 298 -13.33 -31.16 -36.69
CA TYR A 298 -14.02 -31.20 -37.98
C TYR A 298 -13.07 -30.90 -39.15
N PHE A 299 -13.64 -30.64 -40.34
CA PHE A 299 -12.87 -30.33 -41.54
C PHE A 299 -11.96 -29.10 -41.33
N PRO A 300 -10.65 -29.15 -41.64
CA PRO A 300 -9.77 -28.01 -41.38
C PRO A 300 -10.10 -26.78 -42.24
N ILE A 301 -10.45 -25.67 -41.60
CA ILE A 301 -10.79 -24.39 -42.26
C ILE A 301 -9.92 -23.23 -41.80
N TYR A 302 -9.25 -23.34 -40.66
CA TYR A 302 -8.31 -22.34 -40.15
C TYR A 302 -6.85 -22.66 -40.52
N SER A 303 -6.62 -23.77 -41.20
CA SER A 303 -5.31 -24.22 -41.69
C SER A 303 -5.37 -24.74 -43.13
N GLY A 304 -4.21 -25.12 -43.67
CA GLY A 304 -4.12 -25.62 -45.05
C GLY A 304 -4.50 -24.57 -46.10
N GLN A 305 -5.12 -25.02 -47.19
CA GLN A 305 -5.50 -24.18 -48.32
C GLN A 305 -6.77 -23.34 -48.07
N HIS A 306 -7.59 -23.67 -47.06
CA HIS A 306 -8.82 -22.95 -46.73
C HIS A 306 -8.63 -21.79 -45.76
N ARG A 307 -7.42 -21.65 -45.20
CA ARG A 307 -7.10 -20.61 -44.23
C ARG A 307 -7.26 -19.22 -44.86
N ASN A 308 -8.12 -18.40 -44.26
CA ASN A 308 -8.47 -17.03 -44.68
C ASN A 308 -9.26 -16.94 -46.01
N GLU A 309 -9.80 -18.05 -46.51
CA GLU A 309 -10.57 -18.07 -47.77
C GLU A 309 -12.09 -17.93 -47.56
N TRP A 310 -12.54 -17.87 -46.31
CA TRP A 310 -13.95 -17.76 -45.93
C TRP A 310 -14.13 -16.64 -44.90
N ASN A 311 -15.34 -16.08 -44.81
CA ASN A 311 -15.66 -15.02 -43.84
C ASN A 311 -16.82 -15.42 -42.92
N LEU A 312 -17.73 -16.27 -43.40
CA LEU A 312 -18.91 -16.70 -42.67
C LEU A 312 -18.98 -18.23 -42.62
N CYS A 313 -19.51 -18.77 -41.53
CA CYS A 313 -19.77 -20.20 -41.45
C CYS A 313 -20.78 -20.64 -42.53
N SER A 314 -21.69 -19.73 -42.91
CA SER A 314 -22.68 -19.92 -43.97
C SER A 314 -22.10 -19.95 -45.39
N ASP A 315 -20.80 -19.64 -45.55
CA ASP A 315 -20.11 -19.84 -46.83
C ASP A 315 -19.98 -21.34 -47.16
N CYS A 316 -19.94 -22.20 -46.13
CA CYS A 316 -19.83 -23.66 -46.26
C CYS A 316 -21.07 -24.39 -45.74
N HIS A 317 -21.66 -23.94 -44.63
CA HIS A 317 -22.82 -24.57 -44.01
C HIS A 317 -24.12 -23.98 -44.54
N ILE A 318 -25.06 -24.84 -44.93
CA ILE A 318 -26.30 -24.41 -45.59
C ILE A 318 -27.51 -24.53 -44.67
N ALA A 319 -28.54 -23.71 -44.93
CA ALA A 319 -29.83 -23.74 -44.24
C ALA A 319 -29.78 -23.62 -42.70
N ASN A 320 -28.75 -22.96 -42.16
CA ASN A 320 -28.48 -22.85 -40.72
C ASN A 320 -28.39 -24.22 -40.01
N ASN A 321 -28.07 -25.26 -40.76
CA ASN A 321 -27.82 -26.59 -40.21
C ASN A 321 -26.35 -26.92 -40.40
N TYR A 322 -25.59 -26.85 -39.31
CA TYR A 322 -24.14 -27.05 -39.30
C TYR A 322 -23.72 -28.51 -39.50
N ALA A 323 -24.67 -29.45 -39.53
CA ALA A 323 -24.43 -30.83 -39.99
C ALA A 323 -24.53 -30.96 -41.53
N THR A 324 -25.05 -29.95 -42.22
CA THR A 324 -25.14 -29.91 -43.69
C THR A 324 -24.18 -28.87 -44.26
N PHE A 325 -23.43 -29.25 -45.28
CA PHE A 325 -22.40 -28.42 -45.87
C PHE A 325 -22.34 -28.64 -47.38
N GLU A 326 -21.83 -27.65 -48.09
CA GLU A 326 -21.64 -27.71 -49.54
C GLU A 326 -20.35 -26.98 -49.92
N CYS A 327 -19.30 -27.74 -50.24
CA CYS A 327 -17.97 -27.20 -50.56
C CYS A 327 -17.70 -27.14 -52.08
N ILE A 328 -18.48 -27.85 -52.90
CA ILE A 328 -18.28 -27.91 -54.36
C ILE A 328 -18.55 -26.57 -55.05
N PHE A 329 -19.33 -25.68 -54.44
CA PHE A 329 -19.61 -24.36 -54.99
C PHE A 329 -18.43 -23.39 -54.91
N CYS A 330 -17.40 -23.70 -54.12
CA CYS A 330 -16.17 -22.95 -54.07
C CYS A 330 -15.14 -23.44 -55.11
N HIS A 331 -14.28 -22.53 -55.51
CA HIS A 331 -13.72 -22.37 -56.86
C HIS A 331 -12.85 -23.51 -57.45
N GLU A 332 -12.56 -24.58 -56.71
CA GLU A 332 -11.54 -25.59 -57.10
C GLU A 332 -12.13 -26.89 -57.66
N HIS A 333 -13.34 -27.28 -57.26
CA HIS A 333 -13.89 -28.61 -57.54
C HIS A 333 -14.81 -28.67 -58.76
N ASN A 334 -14.37 -28.25 -59.94
CA ASN A 334 -15.18 -28.40 -61.16
C ASN A 334 -15.42 -29.88 -61.51
N ARG A 335 -16.69 -30.27 -61.71
CA ARG A 335 -17.12 -31.65 -62.02
C ARG A 335 -16.29 -32.35 -63.09
N ASN A 336 -15.99 -31.68 -64.19
CA ASN A 336 -15.24 -32.33 -65.27
C ASN A 336 -13.82 -32.73 -64.85
N ASN A 337 -13.17 -31.89 -64.03
CA ASN A 337 -11.84 -32.17 -63.53
C ASN A 337 -11.88 -33.29 -62.47
N GLU A 338 -12.85 -33.23 -61.56
CA GLU A 338 -13.00 -34.25 -60.53
C GLU A 338 -13.38 -35.61 -61.10
N ASP A 339 -14.31 -35.67 -62.06
CA ASP A 339 -14.68 -36.90 -62.75
C ASP A 339 -13.47 -37.52 -63.46
N ASP A 340 -12.59 -36.70 -64.04
CA ASP A 340 -11.36 -37.14 -64.71
C ASP A 340 -10.30 -37.64 -63.72
N ASN A 341 -10.09 -36.92 -62.60
CA ASN A 341 -9.18 -37.29 -61.52
C ASN A 341 -9.61 -38.58 -60.81
N HIS A 342 -10.92 -38.83 -60.72
CA HIS A 342 -11.49 -39.99 -60.06
C HIS A 342 -11.81 -41.15 -61.03
N ARG A 343 -11.32 -41.12 -62.28
CA ARG A 343 -11.48 -42.23 -63.24
C ARG A 343 -10.93 -43.53 -62.66
N GLY A 344 -11.82 -44.50 -62.45
CA GLY A 344 -11.47 -45.82 -61.89
C GLY A 344 -11.62 -45.92 -60.37
N VAL A 345 -12.01 -44.84 -59.68
CA VAL A 345 -12.42 -44.88 -58.27
C VAL A 345 -13.84 -45.43 -58.19
N ARG A 346 -14.00 -46.57 -57.50
CA ARG A 346 -15.29 -47.25 -57.37
C ARG A 346 -16.18 -46.49 -56.38
N ASN A 347 -17.44 -46.27 -56.73
CA ASN A 347 -18.44 -45.52 -55.93
C ASN A 347 -18.10 -44.03 -55.75
N TYR A 348 -17.28 -43.44 -56.63
CA TYR A 348 -17.15 -41.99 -56.69
C TYR A 348 -18.52 -41.36 -57.02
N VAL A 349 -18.90 -40.36 -56.23
CA VAL A 349 -20.10 -39.55 -56.41
C VAL A 349 -19.68 -38.09 -56.22
N TYR A 350 -20.02 -37.24 -57.19
CA TYR A 350 -19.73 -35.82 -57.15
C TYR A 350 -20.77 -35.08 -56.30
N GLU A 351 -20.66 -35.26 -54.98
CA GLU A 351 -21.50 -34.65 -53.95
C GLU A 351 -20.63 -34.33 -52.72
N SER A 352 -20.84 -33.18 -52.08
CA SER A 352 -19.99 -32.69 -50.99
C SER A 352 -19.80 -33.71 -49.86
N ALA A 353 -20.87 -34.39 -49.45
CA ALA A 353 -20.80 -35.42 -48.42
C ALA A 353 -19.94 -36.63 -48.83
N ALA A 354 -20.00 -37.03 -50.11
CA ALA A 354 -19.18 -38.13 -50.63
C ALA A 354 -17.70 -37.72 -50.71
N CYS A 355 -17.42 -36.50 -51.16
CA CYS A 355 -16.06 -35.92 -51.16
C CYS A 355 -15.48 -35.89 -49.75
N TYR A 356 -16.22 -35.38 -48.75
CA TYR A 356 -15.77 -35.32 -47.35
C TYR A 356 -15.49 -36.70 -46.74
N ASN A 357 -16.31 -37.70 -47.04
CA ASN A 357 -16.08 -39.07 -46.57
C ASN A 357 -14.75 -39.66 -47.08
N CYS A 358 -14.34 -39.26 -48.27
CA CYS A 358 -13.07 -39.66 -48.86
C CYS A 358 -11.90 -38.76 -48.39
N HIS A 359 -12.14 -37.45 -48.27
CA HIS A 359 -11.15 -36.42 -47.99
C HIS A 359 -11.53 -35.61 -46.73
N PRO A 360 -11.46 -36.21 -45.53
CA PRO A 360 -11.89 -35.55 -44.30
C PRO A 360 -10.98 -34.38 -43.89
N ASP A 361 -9.78 -34.29 -44.45
CA ASP A 361 -8.81 -33.20 -44.22
C ASP A 361 -8.59 -32.31 -45.45
N GLY A 362 -9.39 -32.51 -46.52
CA GLY A 362 -9.34 -31.74 -47.76
C GLY A 362 -8.08 -31.98 -48.61
N ARG A 363 -7.26 -33.00 -48.30
CA ARG A 363 -6.02 -33.26 -49.04
C ARG A 363 -6.21 -34.23 -50.19
N GLU A 364 -5.57 -33.94 -51.32
CA GLU A 364 -5.42 -34.89 -52.43
C GLU A 364 -4.54 -36.07 -52.00
N GLY A 365 -4.98 -37.31 -52.28
CA GLY A 365 -4.20 -38.52 -51.95
C GLY A 365 -4.98 -39.82 -52.07
N ILE A 366 -4.26 -40.93 -52.30
CA ILE A 366 -4.84 -42.28 -52.34
C ILE A 366 -5.21 -42.68 -50.90
N ILE A 367 -6.51 -42.72 -50.59
CA ILE A 367 -7.01 -43.24 -49.32
C ILE A 367 -6.55 -44.70 -49.19
N PRO A 368 -5.79 -45.06 -48.15
CA PRO A 368 -5.46 -46.46 -47.90
C PRO A 368 -6.75 -47.22 -47.68
N LYS A 369 -6.94 -48.28 -48.47
CA LYS A 369 -8.12 -49.18 -48.53
C LYS A 369 -8.56 -49.81 -47.19
N ILE A 370 -7.87 -49.50 -46.09
CA ILE A 370 -8.02 -50.08 -44.76
C ILE A 370 -8.94 -49.24 -43.86
N LEU A 371 -9.16 -47.95 -44.16
CA LEU A 371 -9.90 -47.05 -43.24
C LEU A 371 -11.42 -46.94 -43.50
N ILE A 372 -11.94 -47.61 -44.53
CA ILE A 372 -13.36 -47.49 -44.93
C ILE A 372 -14.30 -48.30 -44.00
N ASP A 373 -13.81 -49.37 -43.37
CA ASP A 373 -14.66 -50.30 -42.61
C ASP A 373 -14.81 -49.94 -41.11
N GLU A 374 -13.91 -49.14 -40.53
CA GLU A 374 -13.90 -48.86 -39.07
C GLU A 374 -14.52 -47.50 -38.67
N ARG A 375 -14.92 -46.65 -39.62
CA ARG A 375 -15.46 -45.30 -39.32
C ARG A 375 -16.98 -45.14 -39.48
N LEU A 376 -17.67 -46.12 -40.06
CA LEU A 376 -19.13 -46.10 -40.19
C LEU A 376 -19.88 -46.31 -38.85
N ASP A 377 -19.17 -46.71 -37.80
CA ASP A 377 -19.75 -46.93 -36.46
C ASP A 377 -19.74 -45.68 -35.54
N ARG A 378 -19.21 -44.53 -36.00
CA ARG A 378 -19.14 -43.30 -35.18
C ARG A 378 -20.08 -42.16 -35.60
N VAL A 379 -21.01 -42.42 -36.52
CA VAL A 379 -22.08 -41.48 -36.87
C VAL A 379 -23.43 -42.14 -36.60
N ARG A 380 -23.78 -42.22 -35.32
CA ARG A 380 -25.14 -42.41 -34.80
C ARG A 380 -25.32 -41.61 -33.53
#